data_AF-A0A9N7ZDG7-F1
#
_entry.id   AF-A0A9N7ZDG7-F1
#
_cell.length_a   1.000
_cell.length_b   1.000
_cell.length_c   1.000
_cell.angle_alpha   90.00
_cell.angle_beta   90.00
_cell.angle_gamma   90.00
#
_symmetry.space_group_name_H-M   'P 1'
#
loop_
_entity.id
_entity.type
_entity.pdbx_description
1 polymer ?
#
loop_
_entity_poly.entity_id
_entity_poly.type
_entity_poly.pdbx_seq_one_letter_code
_entity_poly.pdbx_strand_id
1 'polypeptide(L)'
;MKWVNVLDEVTSDLLSHLDDCFLFIQEAVVGGGTVIVHCQAGRSRSATIVTAYLMKRHQLGFIEAYHRLKSVKQDVQVNSGFEEQLYLYEAMKCEVDASSPLYKQYRLSKITEKFPELQQVPRELFAVDPAHSNSSEVSYRCRKCRRTLFRGSSILSHPVGQGASAFAHKRFSNLTGDVQCTSYFIEPVQWMEQALIGVMDGQLLCPKCSSKLGSFNWCGDQCSCGRWVAPAFQLHRNRVDEIRPLNMQI
;
A
#
# COMPACT_ATOMS: atom_id res chain seq x y z
N MET A 1 -20.81 20.42 5.51
CA MET A 1 -20.04 20.66 4.27
C MET A 1 -18.71 19.93 4.39
N LYS A 2 -18.27 19.20 3.35
CA LYS A 2 -16.97 18.50 3.33
C LYS A 2 -16.12 19.05 2.20
N TRP A 3 -14.84 19.29 2.46
CA TRP A 3 -13.86 19.79 1.48
C TRP A 3 -12.70 18.81 1.37
N VAL A 4 -12.33 18.47 0.14
CA VAL A 4 -11.18 17.62 -0.18
C VAL A 4 -10.23 18.44 -1.05
N ASN A 5 -9.05 18.77 -0.51
CA ASN A 5 -8.09 19.62 -1.19
C ASN A 5 -7.17 18.80 -2.11
N VAL A 6 -7.63 18.56 -3.34
CA VAL A 6 -6.92 17.73 -4.32
C VAL A 6 -6.95 18.38 -5.71
N LEU A 7 -5.79 18.38 -6.38
CA LEU A 7 -5.62 18.85 -7.76
C LEU A 7 -6.12 17.79 -8.75
N ASP A 8 -6.37 18.20 -10.00
CA ASP A 8 -6.80 17.28 -11.05
C ASP A 8 -5.61 16.72 -11.83
N GLU A 9 -4.72 16.03 -11.13
CA GLU A 9 -3.48 15.49 -11.66
C GLU A 9 -3.45 13.97 -11.50
N VAL A 10 -2.77 13.27 -12.41
CA VAL A 10 -2.66 11.80 -12.35
C VAL A 10 -1.91 11.31 -11.09
N THR A 11 -1.05 12.15 -10.53
CA THR A 11 -0.29 11.88 -9.29
C THR A 11 -1.10 12.14 -8.03
N SER A 12 -2.18 12.92 -8.11
CA SER A 12 -3.00 13.30 -6.96
C SER A 12 -3.68 12.10 -6.30
N ASP A 13 -3.83 12.14 -4.98
CA ASP A 13 -4.45 11.07 -4.18
C ASP A 13 -5.89 11.42 -3.80
N LEU A 14 -6.87 10.83 -4.50
CA LEU A 14 -8.28 10.83 -4.10
C LEU A 14 -8.68 9.54 -3.38
N LEU A 15 -7.98 8.43 -3.62
CA LEU A 15 -8.26 7.12 -3.02
C LEU A 15 -8.37 7.22 -1.50
N SER A 16 -7.40 7.89 -0.86
CA SER A 16 -7.36 8.07 0.60
C SER A 16 -8.55 8.86 1.18
N HIS A 17 -9.40 9.46 0.34
CA HIS A 17 -10.57 10.24 0.75
C HIS A 17 -11.91 9.58 0.40
N LEU A 18 -11.93 8.46 -0.32
CA LEU A 18 -13.17 7.91 -0.90
C LEU A 18 -14.18 7.45 0.16
N ASP A 19 -13.75 6.70 1.17
CA ASP A 19 -14.65 6.22 2.24
C ASP A 19 -15.22 7.36 3.07
N ASP A 20 -14.36 8.32 3.35
CA ASP A 20 -14.66 9.55 4.05
C ASP A 20 -15.69 10.42 3.31
N CYS A 21 -15.62 10.43 1.98
CA CYS A 21 -16.62 11.08 1.12
C CYS A 21 -17.89 10.26 1.02
N PHE A 22 -17.78 8.94 0.93
CA PHE A 22 -18.92 8.03 0.91
C PHE A 22 -19.80 8.22 2.15
N LEU A 23 -19.21 8.23 3.35
CA LEU A 23 -19.94 8.44 4.60
C LEU A 23 -20.70 9.76 4.58
N PHE A 24 -20.04 10.86 4.19
CA PHE A 24 -20.66 12.17 4.10
C PHE A 24 -21.85 12.20 3.13
N ILE A 25 -21.72 11.59 1.94
CA ILE A 25 -22.82 11.53 0.96
C ILE A 25 -23.95 10.63 1.48
N GLN A 26 -23.60 9.46 2.01
CA GLN A 26 -24.53 8.44 2.47
C GLN A 26 -25.38 8.93 3.65
N GLU A 27 -24.78 9.64 4.62
CA GLU A 27 -25.50 10.22 5.76
C GLU A 27 -26.58 11.20 5.30
N ALA A 28 -26.24 12.10 4.36
CA ALA A 28 -27.19 13.05 3.82
C ALA A 28 -28.31 12.38 3.02
N VAL A 29 -27.99 11.38 2.19
CA VAL A 29 -28.98 10.63 1.40
C VAL A 29 -29.93 9.83 2.30
N VAL A 30 -29.42 9.16 3.35
CA VAL A 30 -30.25 8.42 4.32
C VAL A 30 -31.11 9.36 5.14
N GLY A 31 -30.62 10.56 5.45
CA GLY A 31 -31.40 11.62 6.10
C GLY A 31 -32.48 12.26 5.22
N GLY A 32 -32.67 11.79 3.98
CA GLY A 32 -33.64 12.35 3.03
C GLY A 32 -33.21 13.69 2.41
N GLY A 33 -31.94 14.06 2.56
CA GLY A 33 -31.36 15.28 2.00
C GLY A 33 -30.81 15.10 0.59
N THR A 34 -30.42 16.23 -0.02
CA THR A 34 -29.77 16.28 -1.33
C THR A 34 -28.31 16.69 -1.18
N VAL A 35 -27.40 16.02 -1.89
CA VAL A 35 -25.98 16.34 -1.91
C VAL A 35 -25.58 16.83 -3.29
N ILE A 36 -24.79 17.90 -3.34
CA ILE A 36 -24.10 18.36 -4.54
C ILE A 36 -22.62 18.02 -4.39
N VAL A 37 -22.08 17.25 -5.32
CA VAL A 37 -20.65 16.97 -5.44
C VAL A 37 -20.12 17.74 -6.65
N HIS A 38 -19.21 18.68 -6.43
CA HIS A 38 -18.65 19.50 -7.51
C HIS A 38 -17.12 19.57 -7.44
N CYS A 39 -16.51 19.88 -8.57
CA CYS A 39 -15.13 20.33 -8.68
C CYS A 39 -15.10 21.54 -9.63
N GLN A 40 -13.93 21.99 -10.09
CA GLN A 40 -13.85 23.16 -10.99
C GLN A 40 -14.62 22.93 -12.31
N ALA A 41 -14.39 21.80 -13.00
CA ALA A 41 -14.99 21.53 -14.30
C ALA A 41 -16.19 20.56 -14.24
N GLY A 42 -16.38 19.86 -13.12
CA GLY A 42 -17.41 18.81 -12.99
C GLY A 42 -17.12 17.55 -13.83
N ARG A 43 -15.88 17.35 -14.31
CA ARG A 43 -15.54 16.28 -15.28
C ARG A 43 -14.73 15.12 -14.70
N SER A 44 -13.75 15.42 -13.85
CA SER A 44 -12.78 14.42 -13.35
C SER A 44 -12.94 14.22 -11.83
N ARG A 45 -12.34 15.04 -10.97
CA ARG A 45 -12.40 14.89 -9.48
C ARG A 45 -13.78 14.57 -8.89
N SER A 46 -14.79 15.38 -9.21
CA SER A 46 -16.16 15.13 -8.70
C SER A 46 -16.77 13.87 -9.28
N ALA A 47 -16.47 13.55 -10.55
CA ALA A 47 -16.92 12.32 -11.19
C ALA A 47 -16.27 11.09 -10.56
N THR A 48 -15.00 11.16 -10.16
CA THR A 48 -14.32 10.11 -9.39
C THR A 48 -15.05 9.82 -8.08
N ILE A 49 -15.36 10.86 -7.29
CA ILE A 49 -16.10 10.72 -6.02
C ILE A 49 -17.49 10.10 -6.24
N VAL A 50 -18.24 10.58 -7.24
CA VAL A 50 -19.57 10.04 -7.56
C VAL A 50 -19.48 8.60 -8.04
N THR A 51 -18.48 8.26 -8.85
CA THR A 51 -18.24 6.89 -9.32
C THR A 51 -17.94 5.96 -8.15
N ALA A 52 -17.02 6.34 -7.25
CA ALA A 52 -16.71 5.57 -6.05
C ALA A 52 -17.94 5.38 -5.14
N TYR A 53 -18.77 6.42 -4.98
CA TYR A 53 -20.02 6.32 -4.25
C TYR A 53 -20.98 5.29 -4.88
N LEU A 54 -21.15 5.32 -6.21
CA LEU A 54 -21.98 4.35 -6.93
C LEU A 54 -21.43 2.92 -6.78
N MET A 55 -20.11 2.73 -6.92
CA MET A 55 -19.45 1.43 -6.73
C MET A 55 -19.78 0.86 -5.35
N LYS A 56 -19.54 1.63 -4.27
CA LYS A 56 -19.77 1.15 -2.90
C LYS A 56 -21.24 0.99 -2.56
N ARG A 57 -22.09 1.96 -2.92
CA ARG A 57 -23.53 1.93 -2.59
C ARG A 57 -24.27 0.79 -3.29
N HIS A 58 -23.90 0.51 -4.53
CA HIS A 58 -24.61 -0.46 -5.38
C HIS A 58 -23.81 -1.73 -5.65
N GLN A 59 -22.64 -1.91 -5.02
CA GLN A 59 -21.73 -3.05 -5.23
C GLN A 59 -21.39 -3.27 -6.71
N LEU A 60 -21.09 -2.18 -7.41
CA LEU A 60 -20.74 -2.19 -8.83
C LEU A 60 -19.22 -2.18 -9.01
N GLY A 61 -18.73 -2.85 -10.05
CA GLY A 61 -17.37 -2.64 -10.52
C GLY A 61 -17.17 -1.24 -11.10
N PHE A 62 -15.93 -0.80 -11.22
CA PHE A 62 -15.61 0.56 -11.68
C PHE A 62 -16.23 0.87 -13.04
N ILE A 63 -16.07 -0.02 -14.02
CA ILE A 63 -16.56 0.17 -15.39
C ILE A 63 -18.08 0.41 -15.41
N GLU A 64 -18.84 -0.40 -14.67
CA GLU A 64 -20.30 -0.29 -14.63
C GLU A 64 -20.76 0.99 -13.95
N ALA A 65 -20.18 1.33 -12.80
CA ALA A 65 -20.48 2.57 -12.08
C ALA A 65 -20.16 3.81 -12.94
N TYR A 66 -19.02 3.79 -13.65
CA TYR A 66 -18.59 4.89 -14.50
C TYR A 66 -19.48 5.05 -15.73
N HIS A 67 -19.89 3.94 -16.36
CA HIS A 67 -20.87 3.96 -17.45
C HIS A 67 -22.21 4.55 -17.02
N ARG A 68 -22.69 4.18 -15.83
CA ARG A 68 -23.93 4.74 -15.27
C ARG A 68 -23.83 6.24 -15.00
N LEU A 69 -22.67 6.73 -14.57
CA LEU A 69 -22.45 8.18 -14.44
C LEU A 69 -22.46 8.85 -15.82
N LYS A 70 -21.74 8.29 -16.80
CA LYS A 70 -21.66 8.82 -18.17
C LYS A 70 -23.00 8.84 -18.91
N SER A 71 -23.91 7.91 -18.62
CA SER A 71 -25.25 7.94 -19.22
C SER A 71 -26.09 9.14 -18.79
N VAL A 72 -25.77 9.74 -17.63
CA VAL A 72 -26.43 10.96 -17.12
C VAL A 72 -25.61 12.22 -17.45
N LYS A 73 -24.27 12.12 -17.46
CA LYS A 73 -23.37 13.24 -17.74
C LYS A 73 -22.26 12.81 -18.72
N GLN A 74 -22.51 13.03 -20.01
CA GLN A 74 -21.68 12.51 -21.10
C GLN A 74 -20.26 13.13 -21.20
N ASP A 75 -20.08 14.36 -20.72
CA ASP A 75 -18.80 15.09 -20.75
C ASP A 75 -17.83 14.70 -19.62
N VAL A 76 -18.22 13.77 -18.74
CA VAL A 76 -17.33 13.21 -17.71
C VAL A 76 -16.12 12.54 -18.36
N GLN A 77 -14.95 12.87 -17.81
CA GLN A 77 -13.67 12.32 -18.22
C GLN A 77 -12.74 12.34 -17.01
N VAL A 78 -12.72 11.22 -16.28
CA VAL A 78 -11.79 10.99 -15.17
C VAL A 78 -10.38 10.85 -15.74
N ASN A 79 -9.38 11.42 -15.07
CA ASN A 79 -7.98 11.26 -15.50
C ASN A 79 -7.47 9.84 -15.20
N SER A 80 -6.43 9.39 -15.90
CA SER A 80 -5.94 8.00 -15.80
C SER A 80 -5.50 7.60 -14.38
N GLY A 81 -4.90 8.51 -13.62
CA GLY A 81 -4.48 8.24 -12.24
C GLY A 81 -5.66 8.02 -11.29
N PHE A 82 -6.78 8.71 -11.53
CA PHE A 82 -8.02 8.47 -10.79
C PHE A 82 -8.76 7.22 -11.27
N GLU A 83 -8.67 6.84 -12.55
CA GLU A 83 -9.18 5.55 -13.03
C GLU A 83 -8.44 4.38 -12.35
N GLU A 84 -7.10 4.45 -12.27
CA GLU A 84 -6.27 3.48 -11.55
C GLU A 84 -6.66 3.38 -10.07
N GLN A 85 -6.93 4.52 -9.41
CA GLN A 85 -7.41 4.54 -8.03
C GLN A 85 -8.78 3.89 -7.86
N LEU A 86 -9.69 4.03 -8.82
CA LEU A 86 -11.01 3.36 -8.79
C LEU A 86 -10.89 1.84 -8.99
N TYR A 87 -10.02 1.39 -9.91
CA TYR A 87 -9.71 -0.05 -10.02
C TYR A 87 -9.10 -0.61 -8.74
N LEU A 88 -8.19 0.15 -8.10
CA LEU A 88 -7.61 -0.25 -6.83
C LEU A 88 -8.68 -0.29 -5.72
N TYR A 89 -9.58 0.69 -5.68
CA TYR A 89 -10.71 0.69 -4.75
C TYR A 89 -11.61 -0.54 -4.95
N GLU A 90 -11.92 -0.91 -6.19
CA GLU A 90 -12.64 -2.15 -6.52
C GLU A 90 -11.89 -3.40 -6.05
N ALA A 91 -10.57 -3.49 -6.30
CA ALA A 91 -9.73 -4.61 -5.86
C ALA A 91 -9.68 -4.72 -4.32
N MET A 92 -9.84 -3.61 -3.61
CA MET A 92 -9.99 -3.55 -2.15
C MET A 92 -11.45 -3.64 -1.70
N LYS A 93 -12.35 -4.14 -2.56
CA LYS A 93 -13.78 -4.35 -2.27
C LYS A 93 -14.51 -3.08 -1.85
N CYS A 94 -14.14 -1.94 -2.45
CA CYS A 94 -14.65 -0.61 -2.14
C CYS A 94 -14.46 -0.22 -0.67
N GLU A 95 -13.31 -0.55 -0.10
CA GLU A 95 -12.93 -0.16 1.26
C GLU A 95 -11.45 0.23 1.32
N VAL A 96 -11.15 1.38 1.91
CA VAL A 96 -9.78 1.87 2.12
C VAL A 96 -9.31 1.42 3.50
N ASP A 97 -8.91 0.15 3.57
CA ASP A 97 -8.31 -0.40 4.78
C ASP A 97 -6.80 -0.06 4.85
N ALA A 98 -6.41 0.71 5.87
CA ALA A 98 -5.01 1.06 6.13
C ALA A 98 -4.11 -0.17 6.39
N SER A 99 -4.70 -1.30 6.79
CA SER A 99 -3.99 -2.56 7.01
C SER A 99 -3.78 -3.37 5.72
N SER A 100 -4.54 -3.05 4.66
CA SER A 100 -4.49 -3.75 3.37
C SER A 100 -3.09 -3.64 2.74
N PRO A 101 -2.46 -4.77 2.36
CA PRO A 101 -1.19 -4.74 1.64
C PRO A 101 -1.25 -3.94 0.34
N LEU A 102 -2.41 -3.93 -0.34
CA LEU A 102 -2.62 -3.16 -1.57
C LEU A 102 -2.58 -1.66 -1.30
N TYR A 103 -3.27 -1.21 -0.26
CA TYR A 103 -3.31 0.21 0.09
C TYR A 103 -1.95 0.70 0.61
N LYS A 104 -1.25 -0.12 1.40
CA LYS A 104 0.13 0.18 1.84
C LYS A 104 1.05 0.35 0.64
N GLN A 105 1.01 -0.57 -0.33
CA GLN A 105 1.81 -0.48 -1.54
C GLN A 105 1.50 0.80 -2.33
N TYR A 106 0.22 1.11 -2.53
CA TYR A 106 -0.23 2.34 -3.19
C TYR A 106 0.28 3.60 -2.49
N ARG A 107 0.15 3.67 -1.17
CA ARG A 107 0.65 4.81 -0.40
C ARG A 107 2.15 4.99 -0.56
N LEU A 108 2.91 3.91 -0.58
CA LEU A 108 4.36 3.97 -0.76
C LEU A 108 4.75 4.43 -2.17
N SER A 109 4.03 4.03 -3.22
CA SER A 109 4.29 4.55 -4.58
C SER A 109 3.97 6.06 -4.68
N LYS A 110 2.91 6.52 -3.99
CA LYS A 110 2.59 7.95 -3.92
C LYS A 110 3.68 8.78 -3.23
N ILE A 111 4.47 8.20 -2.33
CA ILE A 111 5.65 8.88 -1.76
C ILE A 111 6.69 9.15 -2.82
N THR A 112 7.00 8.15 -3.65
CA THR A 112 8.03 8.28 -4.71
C THR A 112 7.64 9.29 -5.78
N GLU A 113 6.34 9.45 -6.05
CA GLU A 113 5.83 10.47 -6.96
C GLU A 113 5.92 11.88 -6.36
N LYS A 114 5.61 12.03 -5.07
CA LYS A 114 5.49 13.34 -4.41
C LYS A 114 6.82 13.89 -3.88
N PHE A 115 7.76 13.02 -3.51
CA PHE A 115 9.02 13.39 -2.89
C PHE A 115 10.22 12.83 -3.68
N PRO A 116 10.48 13.33 -4.90
CA PRO A 116 11.53 12.79 -5.77
C PRO A 116 12.94 12.93 -5.21
N GLU A 117 13.18 13.82 -4.23
CA GLU A 117 14.49 13.92 -3.55
C GLU A 117 14.53 13.22 -2.19
N LEU A 118 13.37 12.72 -1.70
CA LEU A 118 13.24 11.99 -0.44
C LEU A 118 13.83 12.68 0.80
N GLN A 119 14.03 14.00 0.76
CA GLN A 119 14.60 14.78 1.86
C GLN A 119 13.62 15.00 3.02
N GLN A 120 12.31 14.95 2.76
CA GLN A 120 11.26 15.25 3.73
C GLN A 120 10.12 14.22 3.68
N VAL A 121 10.44 12.92 3.68
CA VAL A 121 9.40 11.88 3.76
C VAL A 121 8.73 11.95 5.14
N PRO A 122 7.41 12.18 5.25
CA PRO A 122 6.75 12.28 6.54
C PRO A 122 6.88 10.99 7.36
N ARG A 123 7.27 11.12 8.63
CA ARG A 123 7.50 9.98 9.53
C ARG A 123 6.24 9.16 9.80
N GLU A 124 5.05 9.76 9.69
CA GLU A 124 3.77 9.04 9.84
C GLU A 124 3.52 8.02 8.72
N LEU A 125 4.32 8.04 7.67
CA LEU A 125 4.25 7.06 6.58
C LEU A 125 4.97 5.76 6.90
N PHE A 126 5.78 5.73 7.98
CA PHE A 126 6.50 4.55 8.41
C PHE A 126 5.76 3.81 9.51
N ALA A 127 5.79 2.48 9.45
CA ALA A 127 5.30 1.65 10.54
C ALA A 127 6.07 1.93 11.83
N VAL A 128 5.37 1.93 12.95
CA VAL A 128 5.96 2.18 14.28
C VAL A 128 7.08 1.18 14.56
N ASP A 129 8.18 1.65 15.16
CA ASP A 129 9.25 0.75 15.57
C ASP A 129 8.76 -0.26 16.63
N PRO A 130 8.74 -1.57 16.31
CA PRO A 130 8.20 -2.58 17.20
C PRO A 130 9.09 -2.85 18.42
N ALA A 131 10.29 -2.27 18.50
CA ALA A 131 11.10 -2.31 19.72
C ALA A 131 10.45 -1.57 20.91
N HIS A 132 9.49 -0.68 20.63
CA HIS A 132 8.82 0.17 21.63
C HIS A 132 7.36 -0.21 21.87
N SER A 133 6.87 -1.31 21.28
CA SER A 133 5.47 -1.73 21.40
C SER A 133 5.34 -3.22 21.66
N ASN A 134 4.50 -3.58 22.63
CA ASN A 134 4.12 -4.97 22.89
C ASN A 134 2.92 -5.34 22.00
N SER A 135 2.89 -6.56 21.49
CA SER A 135 1.76 -7.11 20.73
C SER A 135 1.81 -8.63 20.69
N SER A 136 0.63 -9.23 20.59
CA SER A 136 0.40 -10.65 20.33
C SER A 136 0.45 -10.99 18.84
N GLU A 137 1.06 -10.15 18.02
CA GLU A 137 1.28 -10.41 16.61
C GLU A 137 2.60 -11.16 16.37
N VAL A 138 2.68 -11.92 15.27
CA VAL A 138 3.94 -12.48 14.79
C VAL A 138 4.97 -11.38 14.63
N SER A 139 6.14 -11.58 15.24
CA SER A 139 7.23 -10.61 15.25
C SER A 139 8.46 -11.17 14.54
N TYR A 140 9.20 -10.29 13.87
CA TYR A 140 10.37 -10.66 13.08
C TYR A 140 11.60 -10.02 13.71
N ARG A 141 12.56 -10.83 14.16
CA ARG A 141 13.68 -10.38 14.98
C ARG A 141 15.01 -10.59 14.26
N CYS A 142 15.96 -9.69 14.50
CA CYS A 142 17.33 -9.86 14.00
C CYS A 142 17.92 -11.17 14.54
N ARG A 143 18.39 -12.04 13.63
CA ARG A 143 18.97 -13.34 14.00
C ARG A 143 20.24 -13.21 14.85
N LYS A 144 21.00 -12.11 14.71
CA LYS A 144 22.24 -11.85 15.45
C LYS A 144 22.00 -11.35 16.89
N CYS A 145 21.11 -10.38 17.08
CA CYS A 145 20.98 -9.67 18.37
C CYS A 145 19.59 -9.74 19.01
N ARG A 146 18.65 -10.44 18.35
CA ARG A 146 17.26 -10.65 18.78
C ARG A 146 16.39 -9.39 18.90
N ARG A 147 16.87 -8.21 18.47
CA ARG A 147 16.03 -7.01 18.38
C ARG A 147 14.87 -7.25 17.42
N THR A 148 13.65 -6.92 17.81
CA THR A 148 12.48 -6.90 16.93
C THR A 148 12.63 -5.82 15.86
N LEU A 149 12.43 -6.20 14.59
CA LEU A 149 12.65 -5.36 13.42
C LEU A 149 11.32 -4.94 12.80
N PHE A 150 10.38 -5.85 12.62
CA PHE A 150 9.06 -5.58 12.04
C PHE A 150 8.03 -6.62 12.53
N ARG A 151 6.76 -6.41 12.18
CA ARG A 151 5.65 -7.31 12.52
C ARG A 151 5.02 -7.89 11.26
N GLY A 152 4.20 -8.94 11.41
CA GLY A 152 3.50 -9.58 10.29
C GLY A 152 2.71 -8.60 9.42
N SER A 153 2.07 -7.63 10.04
CA SER A 153 1.30 -6.54 9.43
C SER A 153 2.14 -5.64 8.55
N SER A 154 3.44 -5.56 8.78
CA SER A 154 4.35 -4.80 7.92
C SER A 154 4.66 -5.50 6.61
N ILE A 155 4.32 -6.79 6.44
CA ILE A 155 4.68 -7.56 5.25
C ILE A 155 3.78 -7.16 4.06
N LEU A 156 4.42 -6.83 2.94
CA LEU A 156 3.80 -6.54 1.66
C LEU A 156 3.89 -7.78 0.76
N SER A 157 2.85 -8.62 0.81
CA SER A 157 2.77 -9.82 -0.03
C SER A 157 2.60 -9.47 -1.50
N HIS A 158 3.25 -10.24 -2.38
CA HIS A 158 3.10 -10.09 -3.83
C HIS A 158 2.84 -11.47 -4.47
N PRO A 159 2.12 -11.53 -5.61
CA PRO A 159 1.99 -12.77 -6.37
C PRO A 159 3.35 -13.24 -6.89
N VAL A 160 3.50 -14.54 -7.10
CA VAL A 160 4.69 -15.13 -7.72
C VAL A 160 4.86 -14.55 -9.12
N GLY A 161 6.06 -14.07 -9.43
CA GLY A 161 6.35 -13.50 -10.74
C GLY A 161 6.57 -14.58 -11.81
N GLN A 162 6.31 -14.21 -13.07
CA GLN A 162 6.65 -15.02 -14.25
C GLN A 162 8.14 -14.85 -14.62
N GLY A 163 9.03 -15.00 -13.64
CA GLY A 163 10.47 -14.80 -13.85
C GLY A 163 11.06 -15.73 -14.91
N ALA A 164 12.11 -15.26 -15.61
CA ALA A 164 12.84 -16.05 -16.60
C ALA A 164 13.38 -17.37 -16.01
N SER A 165 13.37 -18.45 -16.79
CA SER A 165 13.83 -19.80 -16.41
C SER A 165 15.26 -19.82 -15.84
N ALA A 166 16.09 -18.84 -16.21
CA ALA A 166 17.44 -18.64 -15.68
C ALA A 166 17.50 -18.42 -14.15
N PHE A 167 16.39 -18.05 -13.50
CA PHE A 167 16.29 -17.87 -12.05
C PHE A 167 15.60 -19.03 -11.33
N ALA A 168 15.26 -20.12 -12.03
CA ALA A 168 14.60 -21.29 -11.43
C ALA A 168 15.41 -21.90 -10.28
N HIS A 169 16.75 -21.87 -10.37
CA HIS A 169 17.66 -22.35 -9.31
C HIS A 169 17.58 -21.56 -7.99
N LYS A 170 16.94 -20.38 -7.97
CA LYS A 170 16.73 -19.57 -6.75
C LYS A 170 15.35 -19.80 -6.12
N ARG A 171 14.49 -20.62 -6.73
CA ARG A 171 13.15 -20.97 -6.19
C ARG A 171 13.29 -22.19 -5.29
N PHE A 172 13.12 -22.01 -3.99
CA PHE A 172 12.86 -23.13 -3.10
C PHE A 172 11.37 -23.44 -3.15
N SER A 173 11.03 -24.65 -3.61
CA SER A 173 9.69 -25.20 -3.46
C SER A 173 9.60 -25.91 -2.12
N ASN A 174 8.57 -25.60 -1.35
CA ASN A 174 8.25 -26.39 -0.15
C ASN A 174 7.65 -27.75 -0.56
N LEU A 175 7.50 -28.65 0.41
CA LEU A 175 6.84 -29.97 0.24
C LEU A 175 5.42 -29.85 -0.38
N THR A 176 4.80 -28.67 -0.30
CA THR A 176 3.47 -28.34 -0.86
C THR A 176 3.52 -27.79 -2.29
N GLY A 177 4.71 -27.59 -2.88
CA GLY A 177 4.87 -26.99 -4.21
C GLY A 177 4.87 -25.45 -4.23
N ASP A 178 4.66 -24.79 -3.09
CA ASP A 178 4.68 -23.32 -3.02
C ASP A 178 6.09 -22.75 -3.14
N VAL A 179 6.26 -21.77 -4.03
CA VAL A 179 7.51 -21.01 -4.21
C VAL A 179 7.68 -20.05 -3.04
N GLN A 180 8.68 -20.28 -2.20
CA GLN A 180 9.00 -19.37 -1.11
C GLN A 180 10.07 -18.37 -1.52
N CYS A 181 9.75 -17.08 -1.48
CA CYS A 181 10.70 -16.01 -1.79
C CYS A 181 11.82 -15.93 -0.73
N THR A 182 13.04 -15.53 -1.11
CA THR A 182 14.19 -15.46 -0.19
C THR A 182 14.15 -14.29 0.79
N SER A 183 13.27 -13.32 0.54
CA SER A 183 13.18 -12.06 1.27
C SER A 183 11.75 -11.78 1.69
N TYR A 184 11.60 -11.08 2.80
CA TYR A 184 10.37 -10.37 3.14
C TYR A 184 10.42 -8.98 2.52
N PHE A 185 9.37 -8.60 1.80
CA PHE A 185 9.14 -7.21 1.41
C PHE A 185 8.22 -6.61 2.46
N ILE A 186 8.59 -5.44 2.99
CA ILE A 186 7.84 -4.80 4.06
C ILE A 186 7.58 -3.33 3.76
N GLU A 187 6.60 -2.73 4.44
CA GLU A 187 6.53 -1.28 4.55
C GLU A 187 7.72 -0.76 5.38
N PRO A 188 8.25 0.43 5.07
CA PRO A 188 9.33 1.04 5.84
C PRO A 188 8.91 1.22 7.30
N VAL A 189 9.82 0.86 8.21
CA VAL A 189 9.62 0.97 9.66
C VAL A 189 10.44 2.15 10.17
N GLN A 190 9.97 2.85 11.21
CA GLN A 190 10.61 4.07 11.72
C GLN A 190 12.11 3.95 12.01
N TRP A 191 12.62 2.79 12.45
CA TRP A 191 14.08 2.62 12.66
C TRP A 191 14.91 2.69 11.37
N MET A 192 14.27 2.56 10.20
CA MET A 192 14.91 2.67 8.89
C MET A 192 15.07 4.13 8.44
N GLU A 193 14.35 5.07 9.04
CA GLU A 193 14.24 6.47 8.60
C GLU A 193 15.58 7.10 8.19
N GLN A 194 16.59 7.02 9.07
CA GLN A 194 17.91 7.60 8.81
C GLN A 194 18.63 6.97 7.59
N ALA A 195 18.35 5.72 7.27
CA ALA A 195 18.93 5.05 6.11
C ALA A 195 18.22 5.38 4.79
N LEU A 196 16.97 5.88 4.85
CA LEU A 196 16.12 6.10 3.68
C LEU A 196 16.10 7.55 3.19
N ILE A 197 16.38 8.52 4.08
CA ILE A 197 16.29 9.95 3.76
C ILE A 197 17.38 10.35 2.76
N GLY A 198 16.96 11.05 1.70
CA GLY A 198 17.87 11.66 0.72
C GLY A 198 18.59 10.68 -0.22
N VAL A 199 18.21 9.40 -0.23
CA VAL A 199 18.84 8.36 -1.06
C VAL A 199 17.80 7.45 -1.72
N MET A 200 18.08 7.02 -2.94
CA MET A 200 17.16 6.17 -3.74
C MET A 200 17.29 4.68 -3.46
N ASP A 201 18.46 4.23 -3.02
CA ASP A 201 18.73 2.84 -2.70
C ASP A 201 19.83 2.74 -1.64
N GLY A 202 19.92 1.59 -0.99
CA GLY A 202 20.91 1.38 0.04
C GLY A 202 20.76 0.09 0.82
N GLN A 203 21.55 -0.03 1.88
CA GLN A 203 21.56 -1.19 2.76
C GLN A 203 20.73 -0.97 4.01
N LEU A 204 20.01 -2.01 4.43
CA LEU A 204 19.31 -2.01 5.72
C LEU A 204 20.17 -2.73 6.75
N LEU A 205 20.63 -1.98 7.75
CA LEU A 205 21.43 -2.48 8.87
C LEU A 205 20.57 -2.60 10.12
N CYS A 206 20.84 -3.62 10.95
CA CYS A 206 20.15 -3.73 12.23
C CYS A 206 20.52 -2.53 13.14
N PRO A 207 19.54 -1.79 13.69
CA PRO A 207 19.82 -0.59 14.49
C PRO A 207 20.46 -0.91 15.86
N LYS A 208 20.52 -2.18 16.28
CA LYS A 208 21.18 -2.60 17.54
C LYS A 208 22.60 -3.14 17.35
N CYS A 209 22.87 -3.88 16.27
CA CYS A 209 24.15 -4.60 16.12
C CYS A 209 24.82 -4.40 14.76
N SER A 210 24.28 -3.52 13.93
CA SER A 210 24.77 -3.11 12.61
C SER A 210 24.96 -4.25 11.60
N SER A 211 24.45 -5.45 11.88
CA SER A 211 24.50 -6.55 10.91
C SER A 211 23.61 -6.22 9.71
N LYS A 212 24.10 -6.48 8.50
CA LYS A 212 23.31 -6.35 7.26
C LYS A 212 22.10 -7.28 7.27
N LEU A 213 20.91 -6.70 7.15
CA LEU A 213 19.61 -7.39 7.13
C LEU A 213 19.07 -7.56 5.71
N GLY A 214 19.36 -6.60 4.84
CA GLY A 214 18.90 -6.56 3.46
C GLY A 214 19.22 -5.23 2.80
N SER A 215 18.31 -4.73 1.98
CA SER A 215 18.48 -3.51 1.18
C SER A 215 17.13 -2.87 0.87
N PHE A 216 17.16 -1.65 0.36
CA PHE A 216 15.98 -0.98 -0.18
C PHE A 216 16.29 -0.35 -1.53
N ASN A 217 15.25 -0.16 -2.34
CA ASN A 217 15.28 0.61 -3.58
C ASN A 217 13.90 1.25 -3.79
N TRP A 218 13.85 2.57 -3.84
CA TRP A 218 12.61 3.33 -4.03
C TRP A 218 12.02 3.16 -5.43
N CYS A 219 12.85 2.92 -6.45
CA CYS A 219 12.40 2.55 -7.80
C CYS A 219 11.94 1.08 -7.91
N GLY A 220 12.17 0.30 -6.85
CA GLY A 220 11.84 -1.11 -6.79
C GLY A 220 13.00 -2.05 -7.09
N ASP A 221 12.74 -3.34 -6.87
CA ASP A 221 13.71 -4.41 -7.10
C ASP A 221 12.99 -5.71 -7.51
N GLN A 222 13.70 -6.60 -8.20
CA GLN A 222 13.19 -7.89 -8.61
C GLN A 222 13.30 -8.91 -7.46
N CYS A 223 12.17 -9.43 -7.01
CA CYS A 223 12.11 -10.52 -6.04
C CYS A 223 12.68 -11.82 -6.63
N SER A 224 13.18 -12.74 -5.79
CA SER A 224 13.72 -14.04 -6.20
C SER A 224 12.71 -14.93 -6.96
N CYS A 225 11.41 -14.67 -6.82
CA CYS A 225 10.38 -15.34 -7.62
C CYS A 225 10.26 -14.79 -9.06
N GLY A 226 10.83 -13.61 -9.33
CA GLY A 226 10.77 -12.89 -10.60
C GLY A 226 9.82 -11.70 -10.63
N ARG A 227 9.06 -11.44 -9.55
CA ARG A 227 8.11 -10.32 -9.47
C ARG A 227 8.88 -9.01 -9.22
N TRP A 228 8.58 -7.96 -9.98
CA TRP A 228 9.03 -6.61 -9.67
C TRP A 228 8.19 -6.03 -8.51
N VAL A 229 8.85 -5.51 -7.48
CA VAL A 229 8.21 -4.87 -6.32
C VAL A 229 8.73 -3.45 -6.22
N ALA A 230 7.84 -2.45 -6.21
CA ALA A 230 8.23 -1.03 -6.21
C ALA A 230 7.28 -0.17 -5.34
N PRO A 231 7.79 0.58 -4.34
CA PRO A 231 9.18 0.53 -3.83
C PRO A 231 9.48 -0.80 -3.13
N ALA A 232 10.76 -1.16 -3.04
CA ALA A 232 11.24 -2.40 -2.45
C ALA A 232 12.01 -2.14 -1.15
N PHE A 233 11.48 -2.60 0.00
CA PHE A 233 12.22 -2.68 1.26
C PHE A 233 12.35 -4.14 1.65
N GLN A 234 13.51 -4.74 1.35
CA GLN A 234 13.71 -6.18 1.46
C GLN A 234 14.57 -6.55 2.68
N LEU A 235 14.10 -7.49 3.48
CA LEU A 235 14.90 -8.16 4.52
C LEU A 235 15.06 -9.64 4.19
N HIS A 236 16.30 -10.11 4.18
CA HIS A 236 16.60 -11.50 3.85
C HIS A 236 16.13 -12.44 4.96
N ARG A 237 15.42 -13.50 4.59
CA ARG A 237 14.90 -14.51 5.54
C ARG A 237 16.01 -15.14 6.38
N ASN A 238 17.19 -15.37 5.83
CA ASN A 238 18.30 -15.97 6.58
C ASN A 238 18.92 -15.04 7.65
N ARG A 239 18.55 -13.74 7.67
CA ARG A 239 18.99 -12.74 8.67
C ARG A 239 17.93 -12.42 9.73
N VAL A 240 16.74 -12.98 9.61
CA VAL A 240 15.57 -12.63 10.43
C VAL A 240 14.87 -13.90 10.91
N ASP A 241 14.62 -13.98 12.22
CA ASP A 241 13.86 -15.08 12.83
C ASP A 241 12.41 -14.67 13.03
N GLU A 242 11.48 -15.51 12.57
CA GLU A 242 10.04 -15.36 12.82
C GLU A 242 9.71 -15.91 14.21
N ILE A 243 9.07 -15.09 15.03
CA ILE A 243 8.68 -15.44 16.40
C ILE A 243 7.16 -15.32 16.51
N ARG A 244 6.51 -16.47 16.65
CA ARG A 244 5.07 -16.57 16.86
C ARG A 244 4.76 -16.49 18.36
N PRO A 245 3.73 -15.75 18.77
CA PRO A 245 3.27 -15.75 20.15
C PRO A 245 2.76 -17.14 20.52
N LEU A 246 3.07 -17.58 21.74
CA LEU A 246 2.57 -18.84 22.27
C LEU A 246 1.08 -18.66 22.61
N ASN A 247 0.20 -19.31 21.86
CA ASN A 247 -1.18 -19.49 22.29
C ASN A 247 -1.18 -20.53 23.41
N MET A 248 -1.06 -20.09 24.67
CA MET A 248 -1.46 -20.93 25.79
C MET A 248 -2.99 -21.00 25.79
N GLN A 249 -3.55 -21.98 25.08
CA GLN A 249 -4.88 -22.47 25.41
C GLN A 249 -4.75 -23.15 26.78
N ILE A 250 -5.26 -22.48 27.82
CA ILE A 250 -5.50 -23.07 29.14
C ILE A 250 -6.88 -23.72 29.10
#